data_AF-A0A970C1B0-F1
#
_entry.id   AF-A0A970C1B0-F1
#
_cell.length_a   1.000
_cell.length_b   1.000
_cell.length_c   1.000
_cell.angle_alpha   90.00
_cell.angle_beta   90.00
_cell.angle_gamma   90.00
#
_symmetry.space_group_name_H-M   'P 1'
#
loop_
_entity.id
_entity.type
_entity.pdbx_description
1 polymer ?
#
loop_
_entity_poly.entity_id
_entity_poly.type
_entity_poly.pdbx_seq_one_letter_code
_entity_poly.pdbx_strand_id
1 'polypeptide(L)'
;MSIFETTLQVPWEHRMSQPNVLFIFTDQLRADALGAAGDPIIRTPNLDRLAAEGVRFDSAYSPCPVCVPARCSLIFGQYTDRTGCYENNYAMPSDRPSFMQA
;
A
#
# COMPACT_ATOMS: atom_id res chain seq x y z
N MET A 1 36.59 25.83 -1.48
CA MET A 1 36.40 24.41 -1.14
C MET A 1 34.93 24.23 -0.78
N SER A 2 34.09 24.01 -1.80
CA SER A 2 32.65 23.74 -1.65
C SER A 2 32.40 22.37 -2.26
N ILE A 3 32.05 21.38 -1.43
CA ILE A 3 31.88 19.97 -1.83
C ILE A 3 30.48 19.48 -1.41
N PHE A 4 29.44 20.31 -1.54
CA PHE A 4 28.08 19.89 -1.17
C PHE A 4 27.01 20.38 -2.15
N GLU A 5 27.14 20.04 -3.43
CA GLU A 5 26.02 20.00 -4.37
C GLU A 5 26.21 18.84 -5.36
N THR A 6 26.15 17.60 -4.86
CA THR A 6 25.86 16.45 -5.71
C THR A 6 24.39 16.10 -5.53
N THR A 7 23.52 16.88 -6.16
CA THR A 7 22.15 16.44 -6.43
C THR A 7 22.26 15.29 -7.42
N LEU A 8 22.00 14.07 -6.97
CA LEU A 8 21.81 12.92 -7.85
C LEU A 8 20.69 13.29 -8.83
N GLN A 9 21.05 13.63 -10.07
CA GLN A 9 20.09 13.78 -11.15
C GLN A 9 19.60 12.39 -11.53
N VAL A 10 18.54 11.94 -10.85
CA VAL A 10 17.77 10.78 -11.28
C VAL A 10 17.09 11.13 -12.60
N PRO A 11 17.35 10.38 -13.69
CA PRO A 11 16.83 10.67 -15.02
C PRO A 11 15.40 10.12 -15.12
N TRP A 12 14.48 10.68 -14.36
CA TRP A 12 13.07 10.50 -14.70
C TRP A 12 12.75 11.50 -15.81
N GLU A 13 12.00 11.07 -16.81
CA GLU A 13 11.33 11.98 -17.73
C GLU A 13 9.90 12.14 -17.19
N HIS A 14 9.58 13.29 -16.61
CA HIS A 14 8.22 13.55 -16.10
C HIS A 14 7.31 13.71 -17.32
N ARG A 15 6.69 12.62 -17.75
CA ARG A 15 5.52 12.69 -18.64
C ARG A 15 4.40 13.30 -17.82
N MET A 16 4.15 14.61 -18.02
CA MET A 16 3.18 15.40 -17.23
C MET A 16 1.75 14.81 -17.20
N SER A 17 1.44 13.84 -18.06
CA SER A 17 0.15 13.14 -18.11
C SER A 17 0.05 11.88 -17.25
N GLN A 18 1.12 11.42 -16.60
CA GLN A 18 1.09 10.23 -15.75
C GLN A 18 1.61 10.54 -14.34
N PRO A 19 0.73 10.53 -13.32
CA PRO A 19 1.18 10.74 -11.94
C PRO A 19 2.01 9.55 -11.46
N ASN A 20 3.01 9.83 -10.62
CA ASN A 20 3.68 8.79 -9.85
C ASN A 20 2.72 8.28 -8.76
N VAL A 21 2.65 6.97 -8.57
CA VAL A 21 1.82 6.33 -7.54
C VAL A 21 2.73 5.71 -6.48
N LEU A 22 2.62 6.17 -5.24
CA LEU A 22 3.31 5.57 -4.09
C LEU A 22 2.32 4.71 -3.29
N PHE A 23 2.51 3.39 -3.32
CA PHE A 23 1.70 2.45 -2.56
C PHE A 23 2.38 2.08 -1.23
N ILE A 24 1.86 2.60 -0.12
CA ILE A 24 2.34 2.29 1.24
C ILE A 24 1.44 1.21 1.84
N PHE A 25 2.02 0.08 2.23
CA PHE A 25 1.28 -1.06 2.78
C PHE A 25 1.94 -1.56 4.07
N THR A 26 1.17 -1.64 5.16
CA THR A 26 1.61 -2.12 6.47
C THR A 26 1.14 -3.56 6.70
N ASP A 27 1.89 -4.32 7.51
CA ASP A 27 1.45 -5.65 7.94
C ASP A 27 0.76 -5.57 9.30
N GLN A 28 -0.37 -6.26 9.45
CA GLN A 28 -1.09 -6.43 10.71
C GLN A 28 -1.51 -5.12 11.43
N LEU A 29 -1.67 -4.02 10.70
CA LEU A 29 -2.16 -2.76 11.26
C LEU A 29 -3.67 -2.86 11.54
N ARG A 30 -4.05 -2.61 12.80
CA ARG A 30 -5.46 -2.51 13.18
C ARG A 30 -6.06 -1.20 12.66
N ALA A 31 -7.35 -1.24 12.30
CA ALA A 31 -8.07 -0.08 11.77
C ALA A 31 -8.20 1.08 12.78
N ASP A 32 -8.13 0.77 14.08
CA ASP A 32 -8.21 1.74 15.18
C ASP A 32 -6.84 2.23 15.68
N ALA A 33 -5.73 1.70 15.15
CA ALA A 33 -4.38 2.01 15.64
C ALA A 33 -3.76 3.28 14.98
N LEU A 34 -4.56 4.33 14.83
CA LEU A 34 -4.16 5.60 14.22
C LEU A 34 -4.77 6.77 14.98
N GLY A 35 -4.02 7.87 15.12
CA GLY A 35 -4.55 9.13 15.66
C GLY A 35 -5.74 9.63 14.83
N ALA A 36 -5.65 9.58 13.50
CA ALA A 36 -6.76 9.89 12.59
C ALA A 36 -7.95 8.91 12.65
N ALA A 37 -7.81 7.75 13.31
CA ALA A 37 -8.92 6.85 13.62
C ALA A 37 -9.55 7.11 15.01
N GLY A 38 -9.02 8.08 15.76
CA GLY A 38 -9.53 8.48 17.08
C GLY A 38 -8.83 7.81 18.27
N ASP A 39 -7.70 7.13 18.08
CA ASP A 39 -6.95 6.55 19.21
C ASP A 39 -6.37 7.68 20.10
N PRO A 40 -6.64 7.68 21.42
CA PRO A 40 -6.22 8.76 22.31
C PRO A 40 -4.75 8.69 22.75
N ILE A 41 -4.06 7.57 22.48
CA ILE A 41 -2.70 7.29 22.96
C ILE A 41 -1.70 7.26 21.79
N ILE A 42 -2.06 6.61 20.69
CA ILE A 42 -1.19 6.40 19.54
C ILE A 42 -1.01 7.72 18.77
N ARG A 43 0.25 8.10 18.56
CA ARG A 43 0.62 9.32 17.83
C ARG A 43 1.18 8.96 16.46
N THR A 44 0.46 9.30 15.40
CA THR A 44 0.83 9.00 14.01
C THR A 44 0.86 10.26 13.13
N PRO A 45 1.59 11.31 13.52
CA PRO A 45 1.44 12.65 12.92
C PRO A 45 1.63 12.69 11.39
N ASN A 46 2.49 11.82 10.83
CA ASN A 46 2.69 11.72 9.39
C ASN A 46 1.51 11.08 8.65
N LEU A 47 0.90 10.03 9.23
CA LEU A 47 -0.28 9.38 8.65
C LEU A 47 -1.53 10.21 8.89
N ASP A 48 -1.61 10.91 10.03
CA ASP A 48 -2.71 11.80 10.35
C ASP A 48 -2.74 12.99 9.37
N ARG A 49 -1.57 13.55 9.04
CA ARG A 49 -1.43 14.57 8.00
C ARG A 49 -1.86 14.03 6.63
N LEU A 50 -1.45 12.82 6.26
CA LEU A 50 -1.86 12.19 5.00
C LEU A 50 -3.39 12.00 4.92
N ALA A 51 -4.02 11.61 6.04
CA ALA A 51 -5.48 11.48 6.11
C ALA A 51 -6.20 12.83 6.01
N ALA A 52 -5.64 13.90 6.59
CA ALA A 52 -6.20 15.25 6.56
C ALA A 52 -6.06 15.94 5.18
N GLU A 53 -4.99 15.66 4.45
CA GLU A 53 -4.74 16.19 3.10
C GLU A 53 -5.42 15.35 1.99
N GLY A 54 -5.98 14.20 2.34
CA GLY A 54 -6.54 13.22 1.41
C GLY A 54 -7.92 12.71 1.81
N VAL A 55 -8.17 11.44 1.50
CA VAL A 55 -9.42 10.75 1.82
C VAL A 55 -9.11 9.52 2.67
N ARG A 56 -9.73 9.43 3.85
CA ARG A 56 -9.69 8.23 4.71
C ARG A 56 -11.00 7.46 4.55
N PHE A 57 -10.89 6.17 4.25
CA PHE A 57 -12.02 5.25 4.26
C PHE A 57 -12.19 4.68 5.68
N ASP A 58 -13.36 4.86 6.28
CA ASP A 58 -13.70 4.33 7.62
C ASP A 58 -14.13 2.85 7.58
N SER A 59 -14.54 2.38 6.39
CA SER A 59 -15.12 1.07 6.14
C SER A 59 -14.34 0.29 5.06
N ALA A 60 -13.02 0.13 5.26
CA ALA A 60 -12.14 -0.65 4.39
C ALA A 60 -11.79 -1.99 5.03
N TYR A 61 -12.13 -3.09 4.37
CA TYR A 61 -11.98 -4.46 4.91
C TYR A 61 -10.96 -5.27 4.12
N SER A 62 -10.16 -6.07 4.84
CA SER A 62 -9.31 -7.08 4.21
C SER A 62 -10.19 -8.17 3.57
N PRO A 63 -9.88 -8.66 2.36
CA PRO A 63 -10.63 -9.74 1.71
C PRO A 63 -10.56 -11.05 2.51
N CYS A 64 -9.53 -11.24 3.33
CA CYS A 64 -9.40 -12.35 4.27
C CYS A 64 -8.42 -12.01 5.41
N PRO A 65 -8.52 -12.64 6.59
CA PRO A 65 -7.67 -12.34 7.74
C PRO A 65 -6.35 -13.15 7.75
N VAL A 66 -5.72 -13.36 6.59
CA VAL A 66 -4.47 -14.15 6.44
C VAL A 66 -3.50 -13.46 5.47
N CYS A 67 -2.21 -13.43 5.81
CA CYS A 67 -1.18 -12.62 5.14
C CYS A 67 -1.06 -12.83 3.62
N VAL A 68 -0.65 -14.02 3.16
CA VAL A 68 -0.40 -14.28 1.71
C VAL A 68 -1.71 -14.24 0.91
N PRO A 69 -2.83 -14.85 1.35
CA PRO A 69 -4.11 -14.75 0.66
C PRO A 69 -4.63 -13.32 0.49
N ALA A 70 -4.48 -12.47 1.52
CA ALA A 70 -4.91 -11.07 1.46
C ALA A 70 -4.05 -10.27 0.48
N ARG A 71 -2.72 -10.50 0.50
CA ARG A 71 -1.77 -9.88 -0.43
C ARG A 71 -2.01 -10.33 -1.87
N CYS A 72 -2.28 -11.61 -2.10
CA CYS A 72 -2.66 -12.11 -3.42
C CYS A 72 -3.94 -11.41 -3.91
N SER A 73 -4.95 -11.34 -3.06
CA SER A 73 -6.22 -10.70 -3.42
C SER A 73 -6.04 -9.21 -3.78
N LEU A 74 -5.22 -8.49 -3.02
CA LEU A 74 -4.84 -7.11 -3.26
C LEU A 74 -4.08 -6.94 -4.59
N ILE A 75 -3.07 -7.79 -4.85
CA ILE A 75 -2.19 -7.72 -6.02
C ILE A 75 -2.94 -7.98 -7.33
N PHE A 76 -3.86 -8.93 -7.32
CA PHE A 76 -4.61 -9.35 -8.50
C PHE A 76 -5.98 -8.66 -8.62
N GLY A 77 -6.43 -7.93 -7.60
CA GLY A 77 -7.77 -7.32 -7.58
C GLY A 77 -8.89 -8.36 -7.61
N GLN A 78 -8.67 -9.52 -6.99
CA GLN A 78 -9.54 -10.69 -7.05
C GLN A 78 -9.75 -11.25 -5.64
N TYR A 79 -10.91 -11.83 -5.36
CA TYR A 79 -11.14 -12.54 -4.09
C TYR A 79 -10.32 -13.84 -4.00
N THR A 80 -10.19 -14.39 -2.78
CA THR A 80 -9.39 -15.59 -2.52
C THR A 80 -9.86 -16.82 -3.30
N ASP A 81 -11.17 -16.94 -3.55
CA ASP A 81 -11.77 -17.98 -4.40
C ASP A 81 -11.28 -17.94 -5.85
N ARG A 82 -11.03 -16.73 -6.38
CA ARG A 82 -10.52 -16.50 -7.73
C ARG A 82 -9.00 -16.58 -7.81
N THR A 83 -8.31 -16.11 -6.77
CA THR A 83 -6.84 -16.23 -6.73
C THR A 83 -6.39 -17.68 -6.50
N GLY A 84 -7.21 -18.50 -5.83
CA GLY A 84 -6.86 -19.87 -5.45
C GLY A 84 -5.84 -19.94 -4.32
N CYS A 85 -5.51 -18.82 -3.69
CA CYS A 85 -4.57 -18.71 -2.58
C CYS A 85 -5.36 -18.63 -1.27
N TYR A 86 -5.30 -19.70 -0.47
CA TYR A 86 -6.09 -19.83 0.77
C TYR A 86 -5.24 -19.83 2.04
N GLU A 87 -3.94 -20.12 1.94
CA GLU A 87 -3.02 -20.21 3.07
C GLU A 87 -1.66 -19.59 2.73
N ASN A 88 -0.82 -19.41 3.76
CA ASN A 88 0.50 -18.77 3.63
C ASN A 88 1.55 -19.61 2.88
N ASN A 89 1.32 -20.91 2.72
CA ASN A 89 2.24 -21.83 2.02
C ASN A 89 1.95 -21.94 0.51
N TYR A 90 0.92 -21.24 -0.01
CA TYR A 90 0.60 -21.24 -1.43
C TYR A 90 1.58 -20.33 -2.19
N ALA A 91 2.03 -20.81 -3.36
CA ALA A 91 2.75 -19.96 -4.30
C ALA A 91 1.82 -18.87 -4.86
N MET A 92 2.36 -17.67 -5.05
CA MET A 92 1.61 -16.60 -5.70
C MET A 92 1.35 -16.97 -7.18
N PRO A 93 0.13 -16.79 -7.70
CA PRO A 93 -0.18 -17.02 -9.10
C PRO A 93 0.71 -16.19 -10.04
N SER A 94 1.09 -16.73 -11.19
CA SER A 94 1.91 -16.05 -12.20
C SER A 94 1.28 -16.06 -13.59
N ASP A 95 0.09 -16.64 -13.71
CA ASP A 95 -0.65 -16.89 -14.95
C ASP A 95 -1.61 -15.75 -15.34
N ARG A 96 -1.63 -14.64 -14.59
CA ARG A 96 -2.61 -13.57 -14.74
C ARG A 96 -2.01 -12.19 -14.44
N PRO A 97 -2.61 -11.10 -14.97
CA PRO A 97 -2.08 -9.76 -14.76
C PRO A 97 -2.20 -9.31 -13.30
N SER A 98 -1.22 -8.54 -12.84
CA SER A 98 -1.25 -7.88 -11.53
C SER A 98 -0.95 -6.39 -11.68
N PHE A 99 -1.32 -5.56 -10.68
CA PHE A 99 -0.96 -4.15 -10.72
C PHE A 99 0.56 -3.91 -10.63
N MET A 100 1.34 -4.92 -10.23
CA MET A 100 2.81 -4.83 -10.19
C MET A 100 3.46 -4.85 -11.58
N GLN A 101 2.70 -5.15 -12.63
CA GLN A 101 3.17 -5.15 -14.03
C GLN A 101 2.80 -3.86 -14.79
N ALA A 102 2.13 -2.91 -14.12
CA ALA A 102 1.64 -1.67 -14.71
C ALA A 102 2.73 -0.60 -14.87
#